data_AF-W1X5M1-F1
#
_entry.id   AF-W1X5M1-F1
#
_cell.length_a   1.000
_cell.length_b   1.000
_cell.length_c   1.000
_cell.angle_alpha   90.00
_cell.angle_beta   90.00
_cell.angle_gamma   90.00
#
_symmetry.space_group_name_H-M   'P 1'
#
loop_
_entity.id
_entity.type
_entity.pdbx_description
1 polymer ?
#
loop_
_entity_poly.entity_id
_entity_poly.type
_entity_poly.pdbx_seq_one_letter_code
_entity_poly.pdbx_strand_id
1 'polypeptide(L)' 'ASYKIIKTEFAFNRVFNSLEELQLDLRSYILWYNNKRIHSALNYMTPVEYRLSNMTE' A
#
# COMPACT_ATOMS: atom_id res chain seq x y z
N ALA A 1 0.25 -11.81 -5.17
CA ALA A 1 1.29 -10.78 -4.90
C ALA A 1 0.94 -9.88 -3.71
N SER A 2 -0.22 -9.22 -3.69
CA SER A 2 -0.60 -8.21 -2.66
C SER A 2 -0.63 -8.75 -1.23
N TYR A 3 -1.10 -9.99 -1.02
CA TYR A 3 -1.13 -10.60 0.31
C TYR A 3 0.26 -10.84 0.93
N LYS A 4 1.28 -11.11 0.08
CA LYS A 4 2.66 -11.29 0.54
C LYS A 4 3.19 -9.96 1.10
N ILE A 5 2.95 -8.86 0.39
CA ILE A 5 3.42 -7.53 0.78
C ILE A 5 2.84 -7.10 2.13
N ILE A 6 1.54 -7.28 2.34
CA ILE A 6 0.90 -6.97 3.63
C ILE A 6 1.56 -7.76 4.77
N LYS A 7 1.83 -9.05 4.55
CA LYS A 7 2.49 -9.89 5.57
C LYS A 7 3.94 -9.52 5.84
N THR A 8 4.70 -9.13 4.82
CA THR A 8 6.14 -8.91 4.94
C THR A 8 6.53 -7.48 5.28
N GLU A 9 5.75 -6.49 4.86
CA GLU A 9 6.06 -5.06 5.08
C GLU A 9 5.20 -4.43 6.17
N PHE A 10 3.91 -4.78 6.25
CA PHE A 10 3.01 -4.14 7.20
C PHE A 10 2.90 -4.91 8.53
N ALA A 11 2.72 -6.23 8.46
CA ALA A 11 2.43 -7.06 9.63
C ALA A 11 3.64 -7.83 10.19
N PHE A 12 4.78 -7.83 9.48
CA PHE A 12 5.93 -8.65 9.88
C PHE A 12 6.50 -8.19 11.23
N ASN A 13 6.64 -9.13 12.16
CA ASN A 13 7.19 -8.89 13.50
C ASN A 13 6.53 -7.75 14.26
N ARG A 14 5.21 -7.55 14.04
CA ARG A 14 4.45 -6.46 14.66
C ARG A 14 3.31 -7.04 15.49
N VAL A 15 3.17 -6.53 16.71
CA VAL A 15 2.05 -6.83 17.60
C VAL A 15 1.20 -5.58 17.71
N PHE A 16 -0.10 -5.72 17.49
CA PHE A 16 -1.08 -4.64 17.68
C PHE A 16 -1.77 -4.86 19.02
N ASN A 17 -1.88 -3.81 19.82
CA ASN A 17 -2.44 -3.85 21.16
C ASN A 17 -3.97 -3.76 21.15
N SER A 18 -4.55 -3.36 20.01
CA SER A 18 -5.99 -3.32 19.80
C SER A 18 -6.36 -3.46 18.33
N LEU A 19 -7.62 -3.83 18.08
CA LEU A 19 -8.19 -3.80 16.73
C LEU A 19 -8.20 -2.37 16.16
N GLU A 20 -8.39 -1.35 17.00
CA GLU A 20 -8.42 0.04 16.56
C GLU A 20 -7.06 0.52 16.07
N GLU A 21 -5.98 0.20 16.80
CA GLU A 21 -4.60 0.45 16.36
C GLU A 21 -4.32 -0.21 15.01
N LEU A 22 -4.67 -1.49 14.86
CA LEU A 22 -4.52 -2.22 13.60
C LEU A 22 -5.25 -1.50 12.45
N GLN A 23 -6.48 -1.05 12.67
CA GLN A 23 -7.26 -0.38 11.64
C GLN A 23 -6.68 0.99 11.25
N LEU A 24 -6.25 1.79 12.22
CA LEU A 24 -5.64 3.11 11.96
C LEU A 24 -4.35 2.96 11.15
N ASP A 25 -3.49 2.02 11.56
CA ASP A 25 -2.24 1.75 10.89
C ASP A 25 -2.45 1.20 9.49
N LEU A 26 -3.41 0.28 9.32
CA LEU A 26 -3.72 -0.29 8.01
C LEU A 26 -4.26 0.77 7.05
N ARG A 27 -5.12 1.67 7.50
CA ARG A 27 -5.61 2.80 6.68
C ARG A 27 -4.46 3.68 6.23
N SER A 28 -3.54 3.99 7.13
CA SER A 28 -2.35 4.79 6.84
C SER A 28 -1.43 4.10 5.84
N TYR A 29 -1.19 2.80 6.01
CA TYR A 29 -0.40 1.98 5.10
C TYR A 29 -1.02 1.94 3.70
N ILE A 30 -2.34 1.72 3.59
CA ILE A 30 -3.04 1.69 2.30
C ILE A 30 -2.98 3.05 1.61
N LEU A 31 -3.15 4.16 2.36
CA LEU A 31 -3.06 5.50 1.80
C LEU A 31 -1.66 5.77 1.22
N TRP A 32 -0.62 5.42 1.97
CA TRP A 32 0.77 5.51 1.50
C TRP A 32 1.04 4.61 0.30
N TYR A 33 0.61 3.35 0.35
CA TYR A 33 0.81 2.40 -0.73
C TYR A 33 0.21 2.91 -2.03
N ASN A 34 -1.02 3.43 -1.99
CA ASN A 34 -1.72 3.86 -3.19
C ASN A 34 -1.25 5.20 -3.76
N ASN A 35 -0.79 6.13 -2.91
CA ASN A 35 -0.55 7.53 -3.31
C ASN A 35 0.91 7.96 -3.21
N LYS A 36 1.79 7.16 -2.62
CA LYS A 36 3.19 7.53 -2.35
C LYS A 36 4.20 6.44 -2.69
N ARG A 37 3.80 5.17 -2.71
CA ARG A 37 4.71 4.07 -3.07
C ARG A 37 4.96 4.06 -4.57
N ILE A 38 6.22 4.23 -4.95
CA ILE A 38 6.67 4.14 -6.33
C ILE A 38 6.97 2.70 -6.71
N HIS A 39 6.51 2.26 -7.87
CA HIS A 39 6.75 0.92 -8.39
C HIS A 39 7.52 0.97 -9.71
N SER A 40 8.70 0.33 -9.77
CA SER A 40 9.49 0.25 -11.02
C SER A 40 8.73 -0.43 -12.16
N ALA A 41 7.91 -1.44 -11.85
CA ALA A 41 7.05 -2.12 -12.82
C ALA A 41 5.92 -1.23 -13.35
N LEU A 42 5.61 -0.11 -12.68
CA LEU A 42 4.62 0.88 -13.10
C LEU A 42 5.29 2.13 -13.69
N ASN A 43 6.45 1.96 -14.34
CA ASN A 43 7.25 3.07 -14.87
C ASN A 43 7.54 4.16 -13.81
N TYR A 44 7.86 3.73 -12.59
CA TYR A 44 8.09 4.62 -11.45
C TYR A 44 6.89 5.53 -11.09
N MET A 45 5.67 5.06 -11.34
CA MET A 45 4.44 5.70 -10.87
C MET A 45 3.93 5.04 -9.58
N THR A 46 3.12 5.79 -8.84
CA THR A 46 2.26 5.24 -7.79
C THR A 46 1.09 4.46 -8.39
N PRO A 47 0.45 3.54 -7.63
CA PRO A 47 -0.72 2.81 -8.12
C PRO A 47 -1.86 3.71 -8.61
N VAL A 48 -2.11 4.84 -7.94
CA VAL A 48 -3.14 5.81 -8.37
C VAL A 48 -2.71 6.52 -9.65
N GLU A 49 -1.48 7.03 -9.73
CA GLU A 49 -0.98 7.68 -10.94
C GLU A 49 -1.03 6.74 -12.15
N TYR A 50 -0.59 5.49 -11.98
CA TYR A 50 -0.67 4.48 -13.02
C TYR A 50 -2.11 4.21 -13.46
N ARG A 51 -3.07 4.15 -12.53
CA ARG A 51 -4.48 3.99 -12.92
C ARG A 51 -4.99 5.18 -13.73
N LEU A 52 -4.60 6.39 -13.35
CA LEU A 52 -5.03 7.62 -14.02
C LEU A 52 -4.40 7.77 -15.41
N SER A 53 -3.12 7.39 -15.58
CA SER A 53 -2.45 7.44 -16.89
C SER A 53 -3.05 6.45 -17.90
N ASN A 54 -3.47 5.28 -17.43
CA ASN A 54 -4.12 4.26 -18.27
C ASN A 54 -5.63 4.50 -18.49
N MET A 55 -6.23 5.53 -17.88
CA MET A 55 -7.63 5.91 -18.13
C MET A 55 -7.78 6.88 -19.32
N THR A 56 -6.68 7.44 -19.80
CA THR A 56 -6.63 8.40 -20.91
C THR A 56 -6.21 7.78 -22.25
N GLU A 57 -5.95 6.47 -22.28
CA GLU A 57 -5.70 5.67 -23.49
C GLU A 57 -6.98 4.99 -24.00
#